data_AF-S4MPT8-F1
#
_entry.id   AF-S4MPT8-F1
#
_cell.length_a   1.000
_cell.length_b   1.000
_cell.length_c   1.000
_cell.angle_alpha   90.00
_cell.angle_beta   90.00
_cell.angle_gamma   90.00
#
_symmetry.space_group_name_H-M   'P 1'
#
loop_
_entity.id
_entity.type
_entity.pdbx_description
1 polymer ?
#
loop_
_entity_poly.entity_id
_entity_poly.type
_entity_poly.pdbx_seq_one_letter_code
_entity_poly.pdbx_strand_id
1 'polypeptide(L)'
;MVNDDVRLTNLSTNDVRRLYRGEIRNWRQLGGPDLPVHLVSRDANSGTRQVFQRRVLGRGEIANSSVDCVHKDDPTAAVIRCELDSTDQVLTTVADLPGAIGYSELNLAGRAKGLHSLRLDGDPASADAIEHGTSDYPYREIEYAYTYGRPPADSLASSFLTYLARGNGQDVIRTHGHLPCWTPEGLTLCAQD
;
A
#
# COMPACT_ATOMS: atom_id res chain seq x y z
N MET A 1 -4.54 -0.63 5.07
CA MET A 1 -5.41 0.16 5.95
C MET A 1 -6.78 -0.49 6.02
N VAL A 2 -7.51 -0.26 7.10
CA VAL A 2 -8.82 -0.87 7.35
C VAL A 2 -9.81 0.20 7.83
N ASN A 3 -11.09 0.00 7.52
CA ASN A 3 -12.19 0.82 8.02
C ASN A 3 -12.18 0.90 9.57
N ASP A 4 -12.52 2.07 10.13
CA ASP A 4 -12.47 2.31 11.57
C ASP A 4 -13.43 1.46 12.42
N ASP A 5 -14.49 0.90 11.82
CA ASP A 5 -15.35 -0.06 12.52
C ASP A 5 -14.60 -1.36 12.86
N VAL A 6 -13.55 -1.69 12.12
CA VAL A 6 -12.64 -2.80 12.42
C VAL A 6 -11.51 -2.32 13.32
N ARG A 7 -11.74 -2.35 14.63
CA ARG A 7 -10.82 -1.80 15.66
C ARG A 7 -9.50 -2.57 15.86
N LEU A 8 -9.17 -3.52 14.98
CA LEU A 8 -7.89 -4.23 15.04
C LEU A 8 -6.78 -3.27 14.62
N THR A 9 -5.68 -3.23 15.37
CA THR A 9 -4.54 -2.35 15.06
C THR A 9 -3.33 -3.10 14.49
N ASN A 10 -3.41 -4.42 14.42
CA ASN A 10 -2.35 -5.30 13.95
C ASN A 10 -2.93 -6.53 13.26
N LEU A 11 -2.28 -6.97 12.19
CA LEU A 11 -2.50 -8.27 11.56
C LEU A 11 -1.16 -8.97 11.37
N SER A 12 -1.15 -10.30 11.45
CA SER A 12 0.00 -11.05 10.95
C SER A 12 0.03 -11.03 9.43
N THR A 13 1.20 -11.12 8.81
CA THR A 13 1.32 -11.29 7.34
C THR A 13 0.55 -12.52 6.87
N ASN A 14 0.51 -13.57 7.68
CA ASN A 14 -0.28 -14.75 7.38
C ASN A 14 -1.79 -14.45 7.34
N ASP A 15 -2.32 -13.67 8.28
CA ASP A 15 -3.74 -13.31 8.28
C ASP A 15 -4.09 -12.38 7.13
N VAL A 16 -3.22 -11.44 6.77
CA VAL A 16 -3.37 -10.64 5.54
C VAL A 16 -3.45 -11.55 4.31
N ARG A 17 -2.56 -12.54 4.20
CA ARG A 17 -2.61 -13.52 3.11
C ARG A 17 -3.92 -14.31 3.10
N ARG A 18 -4.43 -14.72 4.26
CA ARG A 18 -5.69 -15.48 4.38
C ARG A 18 -6.92 -14.61 4.03
N LEU A 19 -6.92 -13.33 4.42
CA LEU A 19 -7.93 -12.34 4.01
C LEU A 19 -7.98 -12.21 2.49
N TYR A 20 -6.84 -11.93 1.85
CA TYR A 20 -6.75 -11.75 0.38
C TYR A 20 -6.92 -13.05 -0.42
N ARG A 21 -7.07 -14.19 0.25
CA ARG A 21 -7.48 -15.48 -0.33
C ARG A 21 -8.97 -15.79 -0.16
N GLY A 22 -9.70 -14.98 0.60
CA GLY A 22 -11.10 -15.25 0.95
C GLY A 22 -11.29 -16.39 1.96
N GLU A 23 -10.23 -16.81 2.65
CA GLU A 23 -10.29 -17.82 3.72
C GLU A 23 -10.86 -17.22 5.01
N ILE A 24 -10.65 -15.92 5.21
CA ILE A 24 -11.25 -15.12 6.28
C ILE A 24 -12.31 -14.24 5.65
N ARG A 25 -13.56 -14.43 6.06
CA ARG A 25 -14.74 -13.80 5.47
C ARG A 25 -15.41 -12.81 6.41
N ASN A 26 -15.08 -12.88 7.70
CA ASN A 26 -15.61 -12.02 8.72
C ASN A 26 -14.54 -11.72 9.78
N TRP A 27 -14.50 -10.46 10.23
CA TRP A 27 -13.50 -9.96 11.17
C TRP A 27 -13.52 -10.64 12.55
N ARG A 28 -14.65 -11.23 12.97
CA ARG A 28 -14.72 -12.03 14.20
C ARG A 28 -13.79 -13.23 14.21
N GLN A 29 -13.41 -13.75 13.02
CA GLN A 29 -12.43 -14.84 12.89
C GLN A 29 -11.01 -14.43 13.32
N LEU A 30 -10.77 -13.11 13.45
CA LEU A 30 -9.52 -12.50 13.90
C LEU A 30 -9.70 -11.75 15.23
N GLY A 31 -10.81 -11.98 15.95
CA GLY A 31 -11.13 -11.27 17.19
C GLY A 31 -11.63 -9.84 17.01
N GLY A 32 -11.98 -9.46 15.78
CA GLY A 32 -12.61 -8.18 15.45
C GLY A 32 -14.14 -8.19 15.60
N PRO A 33 -14.82 -7.14 15.09
CA PRO A 33 -16.28 -7.05 15.10
C PRO A 33 -16.94 -8.12 14.21
N ASP A 34 -18.24 -8.37 14.39
CA ASP A 34 -19.03 -9.19 13.48
C ASP A 34 -19.38 -8.41 12.20
N LEU A 35 -18.36 -8.20 11.36
CA LEU A 35 -18.48 -7.51 10.07
C LEU A 35 -17.92 -8.41 8.96
N PRO A 36 -18.58 -8.46 7.78
CA PRO A 36 -18.02 -9.10 6.61
C PRO A 36 -16.71 -8.41 6.17
N VAL A 37 -15.83 -9.17 5.54
CA VAL A 37 -14.60 -8.64 4.94
C VAL A 37 -14.92 -8.18 3.51
N HIS A 38 -14.63 -6.92 3.22
CA HIS A 38 -14.64 -6.36 1.87
C HIS A 38 -13.21 -6.04 1.44
N LEU A 39 -12.73 -6.66 0.36
CA LEU A 39 -11.40 -6.39 -0.19
C LEU A 39 -11.50 -5.29 -1.24
N VAL A 40 -10.95 -4.11 -0.92
CA VAL A 40 -10.89 -2.98 -1.85
C VAL A 40 -9.48 -2.93 -2.43
N SER A 41 -9.38 -3.22 -3.72
CA SER A 41 -8.11 -3.37 -4.44
C SER A 41 -7.96 -2.32 -5.53
N ARG A 42 -6.76 -2.24 -6.11
CA ARG A 42 -6.48 -1.43 -7.29
C ARG A 42 -6.58 -2.28 -8.56
N ASP A 43 -6.82 -1.63 -9.68
CA ASP A 43 -6.74 -2.27 -11.00
C ASP A 43 -5.38 -2.95 -11.26
N ALA A 44 -5.32 -3.82 -12.27
CA ALA A 44 -4.13 -4.62 -12.58
C ALA A 44 -2.91 -3.80 -13.03
N ASN A 45 -3.07 -2.55 -13.48
CA ASN A 45 -1.98 -1.67 -13.90
C ASN A 45 -1.35 -0.90 -12.72
N SER A 46 -1.90 -1.02 -11.51
CA SER A 46 -1.37 -0.35 -10.33
C SER A 46 -0.02 -0.90 -9.87
N GLY A 47 1.01 -0.04 -9.83
CA GLY A 47 2.29 -0.36 -9.21
C GLY A 47 2.14 -0.72 -7.73
N THR A 48 1.30 0.02 -7.00
CA THR A 48 0.94 -0.22 -5.60
C THR A 48 0.41 -1.66 -5.38
N ARG A 49 -0.49 -2.15 -6.25
CA ARG A 49 -0.95 -3.55 -6.25
C ARG A 49 0.17 -4.53 -6.50
N GLN A 50 1.01 -4.27 -7.50
CA GLN A 50 2.12 -5.16 -7.85
C GLN A 50 3.10 -5.33 -6.69
N VAL A 51 3.41 -4.24 -5.98
CA VAL A 51 4.24 -4.27 -4.77
C VAL A 51 3.56 -5.07 -3.67
N PHE A 52 2.28 -4.82 -3.39
CA PHE A 52 1.55 -5.53 -2.35
C PHE A 52 1.50 -7.04 -2.60
N GLN A 53 1.21 -7.45 -3.84
CA GLN A 53 1.21 -8.85 -4.25
C GLN A 53 2.59 -9.50 -4.10
N ARG A 54 3.66 -8.82 -4.53
CA ARG A 54 5.03 -9.36 -4.49
C ARG A 54 5.59 -9.43 -3.07
N ARG A 55 5.53 -8.33 -2.32
CA ARG A 55 6.20 -8.18 -1.03
C ARG A 55 5.38 -8.73 0.14
N VAL A 56 4.05 -8.67 0.07
CA VAL A 56 3.16 -9.11 1.18
C VAL A 56 2.48 -10.43 0.85
N LEU A 57 1.71 -10.48 -0.24
CA LEU A 57 0.86 -11.65 -0.52
C LEU A 57 1.65 -12.87 -1.03
N GLY A 58 2.76 -12.65 -1.72
CA GLY A 58 3.56 -13.67 -2.40
C GLY A 58 2.89 -14.28 -3.64
N ARG A 59 1.77 -13.72 -4.10
CA ARG A 59 0.98 -14.18 -5.26
C ARG A 59 -0.06 -13.14 -5.66
N GLY A 60 -0.73 -13.40 -6.78
CA GLY A 60 -1.89 -12.65 -7.21
C GLY A 60 -3.09 -12.76 -6.27
N GLU A 61 -3.89 -11.70 -6.26
CA GLU A 61 -5.18 -11.64 -5.58
C GLU A 61 -6.23 -12.55 -6.26
N ILE A 62 -7.32 -12.84 -5.55
CA ILE A 62 -8.47 -13.57 -6.11
C ILE A 62 -9.20 -12.75 -7.18
N ALA A 63 -10.04 -13.40 -7.99
CA ALA A 63 -10.80 -12.74 -9.04
C ALA A 63 -11.67 -11.59 -8.50
N ASN A 64 -11.91 -10.57 -9.33
CA ASN A 64 -12.89 -9.53 -9.04
C ASN A 64 -14.28 -10.16 -8.89
N SER A 65 -15.01 -9.79 -7.85
CA SER A 65 -16.33 -10.36 -7.55
C SER A 65 -17.41 -9.30 -7.34
N SER A 66 -17.07 -8.03 -7.48
CA SER A 66 -17.96 -6.89 -7.28
C SER A 66 -17.46 -5.70 -8.10
N VAL A 67 -18.35 -5.08 -8.86
CA VAL A 67 -18.06 -3.84 -9.59
C VAL A 67 -18.19 -2.61 -8.69
N ASP A 68 -19.07 -2.65 -7.69
CA ASP A 68 -19.39 -1.48 -6.83
C ASP A 68 -18.87 -1.59 -5.39
N CYS A 69 -18.09 -2.63 -5.08
CA CYS A 69 -17.56 -2.97 -3.75
C CYS A 69 -18.59 -3.39 -2.69
N VAL A 70 -19.89 -3.38 -3.00
CA VAL A 70 -20.98 -3.62 -2.04
C VAL A 70 -21.77 -4.88 -2.39
N HIS A 71 -22.09 -5.07 -3.67
CA HIS A 71 -22.86 -6.20 -4.15
C HIS A 71 -21.93 -7.25 -4.76
N LYS A 72 -22.18 -8.51 -4.42
CA LYS A 72 -21.38 -9.63 -4.91
C LYS A 72 -21.97 -10.12 -6.24
N ASP A 73 -21.30 -9.77 -7.33
CA ASP A 73 -21.70 -10.12 -8.71
C ASP A 73 -21.46 -11.61 -9.00
N ASP A 74 -20.43 -12.20 -8.38
CA ASP A 74 -20.16 -13.64 -8.44
C ASP A 74 -20.68 -14.35 -7.18
N PRO A 75 -21.80 -15.12 -7.25
CA PRO A 75 -22.35 -15.81 -6.08
C PRO A 75 -21.40 -16.86 -5.50
N THR A 76 -20.46 -17.38 -6.30
CA THR A 76 -19.48 -18.39 -5.88
C THR A 76 -18.28 -17.80 -5.15
N ALA A 77 -18.04 -16.50 -5.27
CA ALA A 77 -16.93 -15.83 -4.60
C ALA A 77 -17.08 -15.90 -3.07
N ALA A 78 -15.97 -16.17 -2.38
CA ALA A 78 -15.92 -16.36 -0.94
C ALA A 78 -16.11 -15.06 -0.14
N VAL A 79 -15.63 -13.94 -0.70
CA VAL A 79 -15.67 -12.59 -0.15
C VAL A 79 -15.94 -11.61 -1.29
N ILE A 80 -16.36 -10.39 -0.95
CA ILE A 80 -16.40 -9.30 -1.93
C ILE A 80 -14.97 -8.81 -2.16
N ARG A 81 -14.56 -8.77 -3.43
CA ARG A 81 -13.40 -8.04 -3.90
C ARG A 81 -13.79 -7.15 -5.07
N CYS A 82 -13.44 -5.87 -4.98
CA CYS A 82 -13.56 -4.91 -6.07
C CYS A 82 -12.20 -4.33 -6.45
N GLU A 83 -12.09 -3.80 -7.68
CA GLU A 83 -10.91 -3.10 -8.19
C GLU A 83 -11.26 -1.65 -8.53
N LEU A 84 -10.42 -0.71 -8.13
CA LEU A 84 -10.60 0.73 -8.33
C LEU A 84 -9.36 1.35 -9.02
N ASP A 85 -9.59 2.43 -9.76
CA ASP A 85 -8.59 2.99 -10.66
C ASP A 85 -7.57 3.90 -9.94
N SER A 86 -7.89 4.40 -8.74
CA SER A 86 -7.02 5.32 -7.99
C SER A 86 -6.88 4.99 -6.51
N THR A 87 -5.76 5.40 -5.91
CA THR A 87 -5.57 5.28 -4.45
C THR A 87 -6.62 6.08 -3.69
N ASP A 88 -7.00 7.27 -4.16
CA ASP A 88 -8.01 8.10 -3.51
C ASP A 88 -9.38 7.41 -3.45
N GLN A 89 -9.76 6.70 -4.52
CA GLN A 89 -10.97 5.88 -4.54
C GLN A 89 -10.87 4.74 -3.51
N VAL A 90 -9.75 4.02 -3.44
CA VAL A 90 -9.55 2.97 -2.43
C VAL A 90 -9.66 3.53 -1.00
N LEU A 91 -9.01 4.67 -0.72
CA LEU A 91 -9.08 5.31 0.59
C LEU A 91 -10.51 5.70 0.96
N THR A 92 -11.23 6.32 0.02
CA THR A 92 -12.63 6.73 0.22
C THR A 92 -13.53 5.52 0.46
N THR A 93 -13.45 4.51 -0.39
CA THR A 93 -14.26 3.30 -0.26
C THR A 93 -13.96 2.55 1.03
N VAL A 94 -12.69 2.43 1.45
CA VAL A 94 -12.35 1.80 2.74
C VAL A 94 -12.87 2.62 3.92
N ALA A 95 -12.84 3.95 3.85
CA ALA A 95 -13.37 4.80 4.91
C ALA A 95 -14.91 4.69 5.05
N ASP A 96 -15.62 4.54 3.94
CA ASP A 96 -17.09 4.57 3.92
C ASP A 96 -17.75 3.20 4.05
N LEU A 97 -17.01 2.10 3.83
CA LEU A 97 -17.55 0.74 3.82
C LEU A 97 -17.15 -0.05 5.08
N PRO A 98 -18.09 -0.32 6.01
CA PRO A 98 -17.82 -1.13 7.19
C PRO A 98 -17.21 -2.49 6.85
N GLY A 99 -16.13 -2.84 7.54
CA GLY A 99 -15.42 -4.10 7.31
C GLY A 99 -14.49 -4.11 6.09
N ALA A 100 -14.32 -3.00 5.39
CA ALA A 100 -13.40 -2.90 4.27
C ALA A 100 -11.93 -2.85 4.69
N ILE A 101 -11.09 -3.52 3.92
CA ILE A 101 -9.62 -3.44 3.97
C ILE A 101 -9.09 -3.14 2.57
N GLY A 102 -8.06 -2.30 2.51
CA GLY A 102 -7.30 -2.04 1.30
C GLY A 102 -5.82 -1.78 1.60
N TYR A 103 -5.10 -1.35 0.58
CA TYR A 103 -3.70 -0.94 0.68
C TYR A 103 -3.47 0.38 -0.08
N SER A 104 -2.53 1.18 0.40
CA SER A 104 -2.17 2.48 -0.19
C SER A 104 -0.75 2.86 0.20
N GLU A 105 -0.27 3.97 -0.34
CA GLU A 105 0.89 4.69 0.16
C GLU A 105 0.65 5.22 1.58
N LEU A 106 1.69 5.23 2.42
CA LEU A 106 1.62 5.54 3.86
C LEU A 106 1.17 6.98 4.12
N ASN A 107 1.73 7.94 3.38
CA ASN A 107 1.44 9.36 3.52
C ASN A 107 -0.01 9.72 3.20
N LEU A 108 -0.64 9.01 2.25
CA LEU A 108 -2.04 9.22 1.89
C LEU A 108 -3.00 8.60 2.92
N ALA A 109 -2.75 7.36 3.34
CA ALA A 109 -3.53 6.73 4.42
C ALA A 109 -3.49 7.54 5.72
N GLY A 110 -2.34 8.09 6.09
CA GLY A 110 -2.18 8.89 7.31
C GLY A 110 -2.98 10.20 7.33
N ARG A 111 -3.53 10.65 6.18
CA ARG A 111 -4.36 11.86 6.07
C ARG A 111 -5.85 11.56 5.93
N ALA A 112 -6.21 10.31 5.63
CA ALA A 112 -7.59 9.89 5.50
C ALA A 112 -8.28 9.81 6.87
N LYS A 113 -9.61 9.93 6.86
CA LYS A 113 -10.47 9.76 8.04
C LYS A 113 -11.43 8.61 7.79
N GLY A 114 -11.93 7.96 8.84
CA GLY A 114 -12.81 6.78 8.72
C GLY A 114 -12.07 5.47 8.48
N LEU A 115 -10.73 5.52 8.46
CA LEU A 115 -9.86 4.36 8.35
C LEU A 115 -8.57 4.58 9.14
N HIS A 116 -7.86 3.50 9.41
CA HIS A 116 -6.55 3.54 10.03
C HIS A 116 -5.58 2.51 9.44
N SER A 117 -4.30 2.77 9.65
CA SER A 117 -3.22 1.86 9.25
C SER A 117 -3.11 0.71 10.24
N LEU A 118 -2.86 -0.49 9.71
CA LEU A 118 -2.59 -1.68 10.49
C LEU A 118 -1.08 -1.86 10.62
N ARG A 119 -0.64 -2.29 11.79
CA ARG A 119 0.67 -2.92 11.95
C ARG A 119 0.68 -4.27 11.24
N LEU A 120 1.83 -4.67 10.73
CA LEU A 120 2.05 -5.95 10.10
C LEU A 120 3.08 -6.72 10.92
N ASP A 121 2.68 -7.87 11.47
CA ASP A 121 3.53 -8.67 12.38
C ASP A 121 4.03 -7.89 13.61
N GLY A 122 3.27 -6.87 14.05
CA GLY A 122 3.62 -5.99 15.17
C GLY A 122 4.33 -4.70 14.75
N ASP A 123 4.89 -4.67 13.55
CA ASP A 123 5.65 -3.53 13.02
C ASP A 123 4.74 -2.47 12.42
N PRO A 124 4.89 -1.18 12.80
CA PRO A 124 4.17 -0.09 12.17
C PRO A 124 4.80 0.26 10.81
N ALA A 125 3.96 0.67 9.85
CA ALA A 125 4.44 1.33 8.65
C ALA A 125 5.08 2.68 9.05
N SER A 126 6.41 2.79 8.92
CA SER A 126 7.17 3.97 9.33
C SER A 126 8.37 4.19 8.42
N ALA A 127 8.36 5.33 7.71
CA ALA A 127 9.49 5.74 6.87
C ALA A 127 10.76 5.93 7.73
N ASP A 128 10.63 6.55 8.91
CA ASP A 128 11.76 6.77 9.83
C ASP A 128 12.36 5.46 10.34
N ALA A 129 11.52 4.48 10.70
CA ALA A 129 12.02 3.19 11.18
C ALA A 129 12.74 2.42 10.08
N ILE A 130 12.25 2.49 8.84
CA ILE A 130 12.89 1.92 7.65
C ILE A 130 14.22 2.64 7.36
N GLU A 131 14.26 3.98 7.39
CA GLU A 131 15.47 4.77 7.14
C GLU A 131 16.60 4.40 8.10
N HIS A 132 16.26 4.19 9.38
CA HIS A 132 17.21 3.82 10.43
C HIS A 132 17.45 2.30 10.57
N GLY A 133 16.87 1.47 9.70
CA GLY A 133 17.05 0.01 9.72
C GLY A 133 16.51 -0.68 10.97
N THR A 134 15.48 -0.09 11.60
CA THR A 134 14.83 -0.61 12.82
C THR A 134 13.50 -1.31 12.56
N SER A 135 13.08 -1.40 11.30
CA SER A 135 11.88 -2.16 10.89
C SER A 135 12.10 -2.88 9.57
N ASP A 136 11.63 -4.12 9.51
CA ASP A 136 11.60 -4.96 8.32
C ASP A 136 10.24 -4.90 7.60
N TYR A 137 9.47 -3.83 7.81
CA TYR A 137 8.12 -3.69 7.26
C TYR A 137 8.10 -3.98 5.74
N PRO A 138 7.45 -5.08 5.31
CA PRO A 138 7.72 -5.65 3.99
C PRO A 138 7.07 -4.85 2.86
N TYR A 139 6.01 -4.10 3.16
CA TYR A 139 5.27 -3.35 2.15
C TYR A 139 5.92 -1.98 1.86
N ARG A 140 7.08 -2.05 1.20
CA ARG A 140 7.85 -0.92 0.68
C ARG A 140 8.39 -1.23 -0.71
N GLU A 141 8.72 -0.19 -1.47
CA GLU A 141 9.35 -0.33 -2.79
C GLU A 141 10.18 0.91 -3.14
N ILE A 142 11.15 0.73 -4.02
CA ILE A 142 11.91 1.82 -4.64
C ILE A 142 11.15 2.35 -5.86
N GLU A 143 10.93 3.66 -5.91
CA GLU A 143 10.43 4.31 -7.12
C GLU A 143 11.56 4.73 -8.05
N TYR A 144 11.40 4.45 -9.34
CA TYR A 144 12.40 4.71 -10.38
C TYR A 144 11.89 5.76 -11.37
N ALA A 145 12.75 6.72 -11.72
CA ALA A 145 12.54 7.58 -12.87
C ALA A 145 13.15 6.95 -14.12
N TYR A 146 12.30 6.60 -15.10
CA TYR A 146 12.74 6.01 -16.37
C TYR A 146 12.90 7.07 -17.46
N THR A 147 14.00 7.00 -18.21
CA THR A 147 14.23 7.85 -19.39
C THR A 147 14.66 6.99 -20.59
N TYR A 148 14.35 7.45 -21.80
CA TYR A 148 14.84 6.80 -23.02
C TYR A 148 16.28 7.24 -23.28
N GLY A 149 17.23 6.34 -23.03
CA GLY A 149 18.66 6.64 -23.09
C GLY A 149 19.09 7.66 -22.03
N ARG A 150 20.26 8.28 -22.23
CA ARG A 150 20.75 9.32 -21.34
C ARG A 150 20.27 10.69 -21.84
N PRO A 151 19.51 11.46 -21.04
CA PRO A 151 19.11 12.81 -21.44
C PRO A 151 20.32 13.72 -21.72
N PRO A 152 20.25 14.66 -22.69
CA PRO A 152 21.27 15.68 -22.87
C PRO A 152 21.54 16.44 -21.57
N ALA A 153 22.80 16.76 -21.30
CA ALA A 153 23.22 17.31 -20.00
C ALA A 153 22.53 18.64 -19.66
N ASP A 154 22.23 19.45 -20.68
CA ASP A 154 21.56 20.75 -20.63
C ASP A 154 20.03 20.67 -20.72
N SER A 155 19.45 19.46 -20.77
CA SER A 155 18.00 19.27 -20.85
C SER A 155 17.30 19.46 -19.50
N LEU A 156 16.00 19.79 -19.57
CA LEU A 156 15.12 19.81 -18.40
C LEU A 156 15.04 18.46 -17.71
N ALA A 157 15.07 17.35 -18.47
CA ALA A 157 15.05 16.01 -17.91
C ALA A 157 16.31 15.72 -17.06
N SER A 158 17.49 16.05 -17.58
CA SER A 158 18.76 15.94 -16.82
C SER A 158 18.76 16.81 -15.56
N SER A 159 18.23 18.04 -15.68
CA SER A 159 18.10 18.98 -14.56
C SER A 159 17.14 18.46 -13.49
N PHE A 160 16.00 17.90 -13.89
CA PHE A 160 15.01 17.31 -12.97
C PHE A 160 15.56 16.08 -12.25
N LEU A 161 16.23 15.16 -12.95
CA LEU A 161 16.87 14.01 -12.32
C LEU A 161 17.96 14.43 -11.31
N THR A 162 18.73 15.47 -11.64
CA THR A 162 19.73 16.04 -10.73
C THR A 162 19.08 16.66 -9.50
N TYR A 163 17.94 17.34 -9.67
CA TYR A 163 17.15 17.90 -8.57
C TYR A 163 16.63 16.82 -7.62
N LEU A 164 16.10 15.71 -8.13
CA LEU A 164 15.66 14.58 -7.28
C LEU A 164 16.80 13.99 -6.44
N ALA A 165 18.00 13.95 -7.02
CA ALA A 165 19.16 13.34 -6.37
C ALA A 165 19.90 14.26 -5.38
N ARG A 166 19.65 15.58 -5.37
CA ARG A 166 20.48 16.55 -4.63
C ARG A 166 19.69 17.73 -4.05
N GLY A 167 20.14 18.21 -2.90
CA GLY A 167 19.66 19.45 -2.29
C GLY A 167 18.15 19.45 -2.05
N ASN A 168 17.50 20.56 -2.37
CA ASN A 168 16.08 20.80 -2.06
C ASN A 168 15.10 19.73 -2.60
N GLY A 169 15.46 18.95 -3.61
CA GLY A 169 14.57 17.88 -4.10
C GLY A 169 14.41 16.74 -3.08
N GLN A 170 15.48 16.41 -2.34
CA GLN A 170 15.40 15.42 -1.26
C GLN A 170 14.52 15.91 -0.11
N ASP A 171 14.54 17.22 0.18
CA ASP A 171 13.68 17.83 1.20
C ASP A 171 12.20 17.79 0.81
N VAL A 172 11.88 17.98 -0.48
CA VAL A 172 10.52 17.80 -0.99
C VAL A 172 10.07 16.35 -0.83
N ILE A 173 10.91 15.37 -1.20
CA ILE A 173 10.61 13.93 -1.03
C ILE A 173 10.25 13.63 0.43
N ARG A 174 11.07 14.10 1.38
CA ARG A 174 10.82 13.93 2.82
C ARG A 174 9.56 14.64 3.29
N THR A 175 9.34 15.87 2.85
CA THR A 175 8.14 16.66 3.21
C THR A 175 6.85 15.95 2.81
N HIS A 176 6.89 15.17 1.72
CA HIS A 176 5.76 14.37 1.25
C HIS A 176 5.71 12.96 1.86
N GLY A 177 6.60 12.63 2.81
CA GLY A 177 6.58 11.38 3.58
C GLY A 177 7.32 10.21 2.93
N HIS A 178 8.26 10.48 2.03
CA HIS A 178 9.06 9.47 1.33
C HIS A 178 10.53 9.55 1.72
N LEU A 179 11.26 8.46 1.45
CA LEU A 179 12.70 8.34 1.72
C LEU A 179 13.51 8.60 0.44
N PRO A 180 14.44 9.57 0.44
CA PRO A 180 15.30 9.80 -0.72
C PRO A 180 16.40 8.72 -0.82
N CYS A 181 16.57 8.10 -1.99
CA CYS A 181 17.62 7.10 -2.23
C CYS A 181 19.05 7.66 -2.31
N TRP A 182 19.24 8.99 -2.39
CA TRP A 182 20.55 9.63 -2.58
C TRP A 182 21.15 10.22 -1.29
N THR A 183 20.70 9.74 -0.13
CA THR A 183 21.34 10.00 1.18
C THR A 183 22.24 8.81 1.56
N PRO A 184 23.20 8.95 2.48
CA PRO A 184 24.03 7.82 2.91
C PRO A 184 23.21 6.59 3.35
N GLU A 185 22.17 6.83 4.14
CA GLU A 185 21.23 5.81 4.63
C GLU A 185 20.37 5.27 3.46
N GLY A 186 19.81 6.17 2.65
CA GLY A 186 18.96 5.84 1.51
C GLY A 186 19.69 5.04 0.43
N LEU A 187 20.96 5.32 0.17
CA LEU A 187 21.78 4.57 -0.79
C LEU A 187 21.93 3.12 -0.36
N THR A 188 22.08 2.86 0.94
CA THR A 188 22.17 1.50 1.47
C THR A 188 20.83 0.78 1.29
N LEU A 189 19.72 1.44 1.63
CA LEU A 189 18.37 0.87 1.50
C LEU A 189 17.98 0.60 0.04
N CYS A 190 18.36 1.49 -0.87
CA CYS A 190 18.02 1.39 -2.29
C CYS A 190 19.02 0.53 -3.09
N ALA A 191 20.10 0.05 -2.46
CA ALA A 191 21.04 -0.91 -3.05
C ALA A 191 20.73 -2.38 -2.70
N GLN A 192 19.73 -2.62 -1.83
CA GLN A 192 19.42 -3.95 -1.26
C GLN A 192 18.33 -4.74 -2.01
N ASP A 193 17.91 -4.31 -3.19
CA ASP A 193 16.91 -5.03 -4.00
C ASP A 193 17.53 -5.89 -5.12
#